data_AF-A0A838NLQ1-F1
#
_entry.id   AF-A0A838NLQ1-F1
#
_cell.length_a   1.000
_cell.length_b   1.000
_cell.length_c   1.000
_cell.angle_alpha   90.00
_cell.angle_beta   90.00
_cell.angle_gamma   90.00
#
_symmetry.space_group_name_H-M   'P 1'
#
loop_
_entity.id
_entity.type
_entity.pdbx_description
1 polymer ?
#
loop_
_entity_poly.entity_id
_entity_poly.type
_entity_poly.pdbx_seq_one_letter_code
_entity_poly.pdbx_strand_id
1 'polypeptide(L)'
;MPSVMNITGALAAAMLAVVPGALAQVTSNQDSSPGSPWPTVRRDPGYGTSAAADTAYIRQTIRGNFFEVGLGRVADSRAQDSGVKQFAERMISEHNSMNQQWAALAKTNRMATNVFDVGPSEQQTIDRLEDLDGTAFDQAYMAEMIRHHEQDLAAFQRMGSSASSTGVRQLANSGAPRIQEHLTLARQIGSRIGISTTAGSTGGVIFPKTAPANQKPTSPSQKPTSPYEKPTSSSDDRAENDRNNRGTLRAEDRAFVQNVLQNHLMHIRLAERAQREAKSDEIRRLAERLEDDYEEWQERWEDLADRYRVEKPAHLGRLHGEKVERLERASKRNFDRTYAAIVAENLESVVPYFEKEGQAVRSPAVRRLVNDELPVIREYLARARRLEKQASGRVEESDREKASR
;
A
#
# COMPACT_ATOMS: atom_id res chain seq x y z
N MET A 1 -19.52 14.72 -83.14
CA MET A 1 -20.09 13.83 -84.17
C MET A 1 -18.99 12.87 -84.56
N PRO A 2 -19.18 11.53 -84.54
CA PRO A 2 -20.43 10.73 -84.41
C PRO A 2 -20.70 10.32 -82.95
N SER A 3 -21.94 10.18 -82.45
CA SER A 3 -23.00 9.18 -82.75
C SER A 3 -22.56 7.77 -82.32
N VAL A 4 -23.26 6.93 -81.53
CA VAL A 4 -24.68 6.49 -81.52
C VAL A 4 -24.89 5.78 -80.15
N MET A 5 -25.85 6.20 -79.30
CA MET A 5 -27.17 5.59 -79.00
C MET A 5 -27.19 4.24 -78.26
N ASN A 6 -27.73 4.30 -77.02
CA ASN A 6 -28.59 3.39 -76.24
C ASN A 6 -28.45 1.86 -76.34
N ILE A 7 -28.51 1.16 -75.20
CA ILE A 7 -29.63 0.26 -74.83
C ILE A 7 -29.48 -0.26 -73.39
N THR A 8 -30.61 -0.17 -72.70
CA THR A 8 -31.05 -0.72 -71.42
C THR A 8 -31.09 -2.26 -71.38
N GLY A 9 -30.86 -2.84 -70.18
CA GLY A 9 -31.80 -3.84 -69.63
C GLY A 9 -31.35 -5.30 -69.45
N ALA A 10 -31.33 -5.70 -68.17
CA ALA A 10 -31.99 -6.90 -67.60
C ALA A 10 -31.38 -8.32 -67.73
N LEU A 11 -31.03 -8.84 -66.54
CA LEU A 11 -31.43 -10.13 -65.93
C LEU A 11 -31.25 -11.45 -66.72
N ALA A 12 -30.37 -12.31 -66.20
CA ALA A 12 -30.64 -13.74 -66.08
C ALA A 12 -29.93 -14.32 -64.84
N ALA A 13 -30.71 -14.95 -63.96
CA ALA A 13 -30.28 -15.66 -62.78
C ALA A 13 -29.77 -17.07 -63.12
N ALA A 14 -28.75 -17.53 -62.40
CA ALA A 14 -28.51 -18.95 -62.17
C ALA A 14 -27.76 -19.12 -60.84
N MET A 15 -28.47 -19.60 -59.82
CA MET A 15 -27.88 -20.18 -58.62
C MET A 15 -27.26 -21.53 -58.97
N LEU A 16 -26.01 -21.77 -58.57
CA LEU A 16 -25.56 -23.10 -58.14
C LEU A 16 -24.45 -22.97 -57.10
N ALA A 17 -24.55 -23.83 -56.07
CA ALA A 17 -23.88 -23.76 -54.79
C ALA A 17 -22.36 -23.99 -54.82
N VAL A 18 -21.63 -23.29 -53.94
CA VAL A 18 -20.31 -23.70 -53.46
C VAL A 18 -20.29 -23.57 -51.92
N VAL A 19 -19.97 -24.70 -51.29
CA VAL A 19 -19.75 -24.91 -49.86
C VAL A 19 -18.52 -24.11 -49.39
N PRO A 20 -18.57 -23.37 -48.27
CA PRO A 20 -17.36 -22.80 -47.68
C PRO A 20 -16.52 -23.91 -47.03
N GLY A 21 -15.35 -24.17 -47.59
CA GLY A 21 -14.31 -24.98 -46.94
C GLY A 21 -13.82 -24.26 -45.69
N ALA A 22 -13.91 -24.96 -44.56
CA ALA A 22 -13.47 -24.52 -43.25
C ALA A 22 -11.95 -24.22 -43.24
N LEU A 23 -11.58 -22.95 -42.98
CA LEU A 23 -10.26 -22.61 -42.48
C LEU A 23 -10.31 -22.70 -40.95
N ALA A 24 -9.46 -23.58 -40.42
CA ALA A 24 -9.35 -23.90 -39.01
C ALA A 24 -9.22 -22.64 -38.13
N GLN A 25 -10.04 -22.58 -37.09
CA GLN A 25 -9.85 -21.66 -35.98
C GLN A 25 -8.52 -22.01 -35.28
N VAL A 26 -7.51 -21.17 -35.45
CA VAL A 26 -6.42 -21.08 -34.47
C VAL A 26 -7.01 -20.37 -33.26
N THR A 27 -7.44 -21.14 -32.26
CA THR A 27 -7.71 -20.62 -30.92
C THR A 27 -6.37 -20.24 -30.28
N SER A 28 -5.95 -18.99 -30.40
CA SER A 28 -4.90 -18.44 -29.54
C SER A 28 -5.49 -18.21 -28.14
N ASN A 29 -5.43 -19.28 -27.35
CA ASN A 29 -5.55 -19.20 -25.92
C ASN A 29 -4.24 -18.68 -25.32
N GLN A 30 -4.39 -17.80 -24.34
CA GLN A 30 -3.40 -17.34 -23.37
C GLN A 30 -2.30 -16.41 -23.88
N ASP A 31 -2.51 -15.12 -23.58
CA ASP A 31 -1.43 -14.23 -23.19
C ASP A 31 -1.83 -13.60 -21.84
N SER A 32 -1.62 -14.36 -20.77
CA SER A 32 -1.65 -13.85 -19.41
C SER A 32 -0.22 -13.49 -19.05
N SER A 33 0.16 -12.24 -19.32
CA SER A 33 1.45 -11.72 -18.89
C SER A 33 1.43 -11.57 -17.36
N PRO A 34 2.29 -12.30 -16.63
CA PRO A 34 2.37 -12.16 -15.18
C PRO A 34 3.01 -10.80 -14.87
N GLY A 35 2.21 -9.86 -14.34
CA GLY A 35 2.68 -8.52 -13.97
C GLY A 35 1.79 -7.35 -14.42
N SER A 36 0.67 -7.59 -15.10
CA SER A 36 -0.34 -6.54 -15.30
C SER A 36 -1.22 -6.45 -14.05
N PRO A 37 -1.25 -5.31 -13.32
CA PRO A 37 -2.18 -5.16 -12.21
C PRO A 37 -3.64 -5.15 -12.72
N TRP A 38 -3.86 -4.81 -14.00
CA TRP A 38 -5.17 -4.68 -14.63
C TRP A 38 -5.60 -6.01 -15.29
N PRO A 39 -6.73 -6.62 -14.89
CA PRO A 39 -7.30 -7.73 -15.65
C PRO A 39 -7.79 -7.23 -17.02
N THR A 40 -7.53 -8.00 -18.07
CA THR A 40 -8.14 -7.79 -19.39
C THR A 40 -9.62 -8.13 -19.30
N VAL A 41 -10.45 -7.12 -19.04
CA VAL A 41 -11.90 -7.26 -19.15
C VAL A 41 -12.24 -7.41 -20.63
N ARG A 42 -12.44 -8.66 -21.07
CA ARG A 42 -13.09 -8.92 -22.37
C ARG A 42 -14.49 -8.31 -22.31
N ARG A 43 -14.87 -7.57 -23.36
CA ARG A 43 -16.23 -7.08 -23.55
C ARG A 43 -17.15 -8.28 -23.80
N ASP A 44 -17.63 -8.89 -22.72
CA ASP A 44 -18.85 -9.69 -22.79
C ASP A 44 -20.03 -8.75 -22.51
N PRO A 45 -21.00 -8.63 -23.43
CA PRO A 45 -22.15 -7.73 -23.31
C PRO A 45 -23.21 -8.31 -22.34
N GLY A 46 -22.81 -8.58 -21.09
CA GLY A 46 -23.71 -9.23 -20.14
C GLY A 46 -23.24 -9.48 -18.70
N TYR A 47 -22.12 -8.94 -18.21
CA TYR A 47 -21.68 -9.21 -16.82
C TYR A 47 -21.33 -7.95 -16.01
N GLY A 48 -22.10 -7.72 -14.93
CA GLY A 48 -21.79 -6.81 -13.82
C GLY A 48 -22.18 -5.35 -14.06
N THR A 49 -23.01 -4.79 -13.18
CA THR A 49 -23.46 -3.39 -13.24
C THR A 49 -22.28 -2.42 -13.38
N SER A 50 -22.42 -1.39 -14.21
CA SER A 50 -21.45 -0.30 -14.43
C SER A 50 -20.73 0.20 -13.17
N ALA A 51 -21.43 0.22 -12.03
CA ALA A 51 -20.90 0.61 -10.72
C ALA A 51 -19.81 -0.34 -10.17
N ALA A 52 -19.86 -1.64 -10.47
CA ALA A 52 -18.83 -2.59 -10.04
C ALA A 52 -17.51 -2.36 -10.80
N ALA A 53 -17.59 -2.06 -12.10
CA ALA A 53 -16.42 -1.70 -12.91
C ALA A 53 -15.80 -0.38 -12.43
N ASP A 54 -16.61 0.64 -12.15
CA ASP A 54 -16.12 1.92 -11.62
C ASP A 54 -15.47 1.76 -10.22
N THR A 55 -16.05 0.91 -9.36
CA THR A 55 -15.47 0.59 -8.04
C THR A 55 -14.12 -0.11 -8.18
N ALA A 56 -13.98 -1.00 -9.17
CA ALA A 56 -12.71 -1.66 -9.47
C ALA A 56 -11.67 -0.64 -9.98
N TYR A 57 -12.07 0.27 -10.89
CA TYR A 57 -11.22 1.36 -11.37
C TYR A 57 -10.70 2.23 -10.23
N ILE A 58 -11.59 2.72 -9.35
CA ILE A 58 -11.19 3.58 -8.23
C ILE A 58 -10.22 2.83 -7.30
N ARG A 59 -10.55 1.59 -6.93
CA ARG A 59 -9.69 0.77 -6.06
C ARG A 59 -8.32 0.61 -6.69
N GLN A 60 -8.27 0.23 -7.95
CA GLN A 60 -7.02 -0.11 -8.59
C GLN A 60 -6.12 1.10 -8.82
N THR A 61 -6.67 2.25 -9.22
CA THR A 61 -5.90 3.49 -9.36
C THR A 61 -5.29 3.91 -8.02
N ILE A 62 -6.05 3.83 -6.93
CA ILE A 62 -5.54 4.13 -5.60
C ILE A 62 -4.36 3.21 -5.24
N ARG A 63 -4.51 1.90 -5.46
CA ARG A 63 -3.43 0.93 -5.18
C ARG A 63 -2.20 1.15 -6.05
N GLY A 64 -2.38 1.40 -7.34
CA GLY A 64 -1.29 1.72 -8.28
C GLY A 64 -0.53 2.96 -7.87
N ASN A 65 -1.24 4.04 -7.54
CA ASN A 65 -0.61 5.25 -7.00
C ASN A 65 0.14 4.97 -5.69
N PHE A 66 -0.43 4.22 -4.74
CA PHE A 66 0.29 3.88 -3.50
C PHE A 66 1.55 3.07 -3.76
N PHE A 67 1.51 2.16 -4.74
CA PHE A 67 2.66 1.41 -5.18
C PHE A 67 3.75 2.31 -5.76
N GLU A 68 3.41 3.23 -6.66
CA GLU A 68 4.38 4.15 -7.28
C GLU A 68 4.95 5.17 -6.30
N VAL A 69 4.13 5.66 -5.35
CA VAL A 69 4.65 6.44 -4.21
C VAL A 69 5.61 5.57 -3.40
N GLY A 70 5.29 4.27 -3.21
CA GLY A 70 6.13 3.23 -2.60
C GLY A 70 7.52 3.18 -3.19
N LEU A 71 7.58 2.85 -4.47
CA LEU A 71 8.80 2.81 -5.27
C LEU A 71 9.57 4.14 -5.23
N GLY A 72 8.86 5.27 -5.34
CA GLY A 72 9.46 6.59 -5.25
C GLY A 72 10.19 6.83 -3.92
N ARG A 73 9.68 6.36 -2.78
CA ARG A 73 10.39 6.51 -1.49
C ARG A 73 11.63 5.63 -1.39
N VAL A 74 11.57 4.41 -1.91
CA VAL A 74 12.78 3.58 -2.00
C VAL A 74 13.82 4.32 -2.83
N ALA A 75 13.43 4.88 -3.98
CA ALA A 75 14.33 5.62 -4.84
C ALA A 75 14.87 6.92 -4.23
N ASP A 76 14.08 7.68 -3.46
CA ASP A 76 14.59 8.85 -2.74
C ASP A 76 15.73 8.49 -1.76
N SER A 77 15.65 7.31 -1.14
CA SER A 77 16.67 6.83 -0.19
C SER A 77 17.87 6.14 -0.84
N ARG A 78 17.67 5.42 -1.95
CA ARG A 78 18.68 4.52 -2.55
C ARG A 78 19.31 5.04 -3.84
N ALA A 79 18.62 5.93 -4.58
CA ALA A 79 19.11 6.38 -5.87
C ALA A 79 20.42 7.14 -5.74
N GLN A 80 21.37 6.82 -6.61
CA GLN A 80 22.66 7.54 -6.68
C GLN A 80 22.62 8.61 -7.77
N ASP A 81 21.87 8.35 -8.83
CA ASP A 81 21.67 9.30 -9.89
C ASP A 81 20.72 10.44 -9.49
N SER A 82 21.17 11.68 -9.66
CA SER A 82 20.41 12.87 -9.26
C SER A 82 19.14 13.08 -10.08
N GLY A 83 19.08 12.60 -11.32
CA GLY A 83 17.88 12.62 -12.14
C GLY A 83 16.84 11.59 -11.67
N VAL A 84 17.30 10.40 -11.28
CA VAL A 84 16.44 9.37 -10.67
C VAL A 84 15.85 9.84 -9.35
N LYS A 85 16.66 10.48 -8.48
CA LYS A 85 16.19 11.03 -7.20
C LYS A 85 15.14 12.14 -7.39
N GLN A 86 15.38 13.11 -8.29
CA GLN A 86 14.40 14.15 -8.60
C GLN A 86 13.10 13.57 -9.19
N PHE A 87 13.22 12.55 -10.04
CA PHE A 87 12.05 11.86 -10.56
C PHE A 87 11.26 11.17 -9.44
N ALA A 88 11.94 10.51 -8.51
CA ALA A 88 11.33 9.86 -7.36
C ALA A 88 10.58 10.84 -6.43
N GLU A 89 11.19 11.98 -6.09
CA GLU A 89 10.52 13.06 -5.33
C GLU A 89 9.25 13.54 -6.03
N ARG A 90 9.31 13.66 -7.37
CA ARG A 90 8.17 14.04 -8.19
C ARG A 90 7.06 12.99 -8.17
N MET A 91 7.38 11.69 -8.29
CA MET A 91 6.41 10.60 -8.18
C MET A 91 5.71 10.62 -6.82
N ILE A 92 6.46 10.75 -5.73
CA ILE A 92 5.90 10.83 -4.38
C ILE A 92 4.89 11.97 -4.28
N SER A 93 5.26 13.18 -4.69
CA SER A 93 4.41 14.36 -4.58
C SER A 93 3.14 14.24 -5.43
N GLU A 94 3.30 13.95 -6.72
CA GLU A 94 2.19 14.02 -7.68
C GLU A 94 1.22 12.83 -7.54
N HIS A 95 1.70 11.62 -7.24
CA HIS A 95 0.81 10.49 -6.98
C HIS A 95 0.11 10.59 -5.61
N ASN A 96 0.71 11.24 -4.60
CA ASN A 96 -0.01 11.55 -3.36
C ASN A 96 -1.15 12.54 -3.60
N SER A 97 -0.91 13.59 -4.41
CA SER A 97 -1.97 14.52 -4.83
C SER A 97 -3.09 13.81 -5.61
N MET A 98 -2.71 12.88 -6.49
CA MET A 98 -3.67 12.05 -7.22
C MET A 98 -4.47 11.17 -6.25
N ASN A 99 -3.82 10.53 -5.27
CA ASN A 99 -4.49 9.72 -4.25
C ASN A 99 -5.51 10.50 -3.43
N GLN A 100 -5.26 11.76 -3.09
CA GLN A 100 -6.23 12.59 -2.38
C GLN A 100 -7.53 12.77 -3.20
N GLN A 101 -7.40 12.98 -4.51
CA GLN A 101 -8.54 13.14 -5.42
C GLN A 101 -9.33 11.84 -5.57
N TRP A 102 -8.64 10.71 -5.78
CA TRP A 102 -9.30 9.40 -5.89
C TRP A 102 -9.90 8.93 -4.56
N ALA A 103 -9.30 9.25 -3.42
CA ALA A 103 -9.86 8.96 -2.10
C ALA A 103 -11.16 9.75 -1.85
N ALA A 104 -11.23 11.02 -2.26
CA ALA A 104 -12.46 11.80 -2.18
C ALA A 104 -13.57 11.20 -3.04
N LEU A 105 -13.23 10.70 -4.24
CA LEU A 105 -14.17 9.99 -5.09
C LEU A 105 -14.61 8.65 -4.46
N ALA A 106 -13.69 7.88 -3.89
CA ALA A 106 -13.98 6.63 -3.19
C ALA A 106 -14.97 6.85 -2.03
N LYS A 107 -14.75 7.90 -1.23
CA LYS A 107 -15.65 8.32 -0.13
C LYS A 107 -17.04 8.68 -0.64
N THR A 108 -17.12 9.45 -1.74
CA THR A 108 -18.39 9.82 -2.37
C THR A 108 -19.16 8.58 -2.85
N ASN A 109 -18.45 7.55 -3.31
CA ASN A 109 -19.02 6.26 -3.71
C ASN A 109 -19.21 5.27 -2.54
N ARG A 110 -19.00 5.71 -1.28
CA ARG A 110 -19.13 4.90 -0.06
C ARG A 110 -18.30 3.61 -0.11
N MET A 111 -17.14 3.64 -0.78
CA MET A 111 -16.25 2.51 -0.85
C MET A 111 -15.58 2.25 0.51
N ALA A 112 -15.31 0.98 0.80
CA ALA A 112 -14.55 0.60 1.98
C ALA A 112 -13.10 1.13 1.93
N THR A 113 -12.52 1.40 3.09
CA THR A 113 -11.18 1.97 3.25
C THR A 113 -10.04 0.98 2.99
N ASN A 114 -10.33 -0.31 2.81
CA ASN A 114 -9.33 -1.33 2.46
C ASN A 114 -8.79 -1.21 1.02
N VAL A 115 -9.11 -0.12 0.31
CA VAL A 115 -8.58 0.23 -1.01
C VAL A 115 -7.26 1.01 -0.94
N PHE A 116 -6.81 1.44 0.24
CA PHE A 116 -5.65 2.31 0.45
C PHE A 116 -4.35 1.54 0.81
N ASP A 117 -4.12 0.37 0.20
CA ASP A 117 -2.95 -0.45 0.50
C ASP A 117 -2.33 -1.09 -0.76
N VAL A 118 -1.02 -1.28 -0.73
CA VAL A 118 -0.26 -2.03 -1.74
C VAL A 118 -0.61 -3.52 -1.64
N GLY A 119 -0.73 -4.21 -2.79
CA GLY A 119 -0.96 -5.65 -2.78
C GLY A 119 0.34 -6.42 -2.51
N PRO A 120 0.27 -7.73 -2.21
CA PRO A 120 1.46 -8.55 -1.95
C PRO A 120 2.46 -8.60 -3.12
N SER A 121 1.97 -8.57 -4.37
CA SER A 121 2.84 -8.56 -5.55
C SER A 121 3.58 -7.24 -5.70
N GLU A 122 2.89 -6.13 -5.40
CA GLU A 122 3.46 -4.79 -5.37
C GLU A 122 4.51 -4.68 -4.24
N GLN A 123 4.22 -5.20 -3.05
CA GLN A 123 5.19 -5.23 -1.95
C GLN A 123 6.43 -6.03 -2.30
N GLN A 124 6.30 -7.21 -2.92
CA GLN A 124 7.45 -7.99 -3.36
C GLN A 124 8.35 -7.23 -4.35
N THR A 125 7.76 -6.37 -5.20
CA THR A 125 8.54 -5.55 -6.13
C THR A 125 9.30 -4.44 -5.39
N ILE A 126 8.69 -3.84 -4.36
CA ILE A 126 9.34 -2.88 -3.46
C ILE A 126 10.53 -3.56 -2.75
N ASP A 127 10.30 -4.70 -2.11
CA ASP A 127 11.33 -5.43 -1.35
C ASP A 127 12.52 -5.80 -2.26
N ARG A 128 12.24 -6.29 -3.48
CA ARG A 128 13.28 -6.59 -4.47
C ARG A 128 14.13 -5.39 -4.83
N LEU A 129 13.54 -4.19 -4.88
CA LEU A 129 14.27 -2.95 -5.17
C LEU A 129 15.09 -2.48 -3.96
N GLU A 130 14.63 -2.71 -2.74
CA GLU A 130 15.38 -2.39 -1.52
C GLU A 130 16.68 -3.19 -1.36
N ASP A 131 16.75 -4.37 -1.99
CA ASP A 131 17.94 -5.22 -2.04
C ASP A 131 18.99 -4.80 -3.10
N LEU A 132 18.66 -3.80 -3.93
CA LEU A 132 19.57 -3.27 -4.96
C LEU A 132 20.21 -1.96 -4.50
N ASP A 133 21.41 -1.69 -4.99
CA ASP A 133 22.13 -0.44 -4.72
C ASP A 133 22.77 0.13 -6.00
N GLY A 134 23.07 1.43 -5.96
CA GLY A 134 23.80 2.15 -7.00
C GLY A 134 23.14 2.08 -8.38
N THR A 135 23.96 1.94 -9.43
CA THR A 135 23.45 1.94 -10.81
C THR A 135 22.44 0.81 -11.08
N ALA A 136 22.59 -0.35 -10.42
CA ALA A 136 21.64 -1.45 -10.57
C ALA A 136 20.27 -1.09 -9.98
N PHE A 137 20.26 -0.40 -8.84
CA PHE A 137 19.04 0.17 -8.26
C PHE A 137 18.40 1.19 -9.21
N ASP A 138 19.17 2.18 -9.65
CA ASP A 138 18.70 3.27 -10.52
C ASP A 138 18.05 2.71 -11.80
N GLN A 139 18.69 1.73 -12.42
CA GLN A 139 18.16 1.07 -13.63
C GLN A 139 16.89 0.26 -13.35
N ALA A 140 16.86 -0.51 -12.27
CA ALA A 140 15.71 -1.33 -11.92
C ALA A 140 14.48 -0.47 -11.59
N TYR A 141 14.67 0.60 -10.82
CA TYR A 141 13.60 1.53 -10.48
C TYR A 141 13.03 2.20 -11.73
N MET A 142 13.89 2.76 -12.59
CA MET A 142 13.42 3.42 -13.81
C MET A 142 12.75 2.46 -14.79
N ALA A 143 13.18 1.18 -14.84
CA ALA A 143 12.50 0.16 -15.64
C ALA A 143 11.08 -0.12 -15.13
N GLU A 144 10.87 -0.24 -13.82
CA GLU A 144 9.52 -0.40 -13.25
C GLU A 144 8.65 0.84 -13.50
N MET A 145 9.21 2.04 -13.36
CA MET A 145 8.48 3.29 -13.64
C MET A 145 8.03 3.36 -15.10
N ILE A 146 8.89 3.04 -16.06
CA ILE A 146 8.50 3.00 -17.48
C ILE A 146 7.36 1.99 -17.70
N ARG A 147 7.51 0.78 -17.18
CA ARG A 147 6.52 -0.30 -17.35
C ARG A 147 5.16 0.06 -16.74
N HIS A 148 5.14 0.58 -15.52
CA HIS A 148 3.91 0.96 -14.84
C HIS A 148 3.21 2.14 -15.52
N HIS A 149 3.95 3.20 -15.85
CA HIS A 149 3.34 4.37 -16.49
C HIS A 149 2.81 4.07 -17.90
N GLU A 150 3.39 3.12 -18.64
CA GLU A 150 2.79 2.62 -19.89
C GLU A 150 1.44 1.95 -19.67
N GLN A 151 1.35 1.08 -18.65
CA GLN A 151 0.11 0.39 -18.29
C GLN A 151 -0.95 1.36 -17.78
N ASP A 152 -0.55 2.29 -16.92
CA ASP A 152 -1.45 3.25 -16.29
C ASP A 152 -1.91 4.33 -17.26
N LEU A 153 -1.09 4.78 -18.19
CA LEU A 153 -1.54 5.67 -19.26
C LEU A 153 -2.66 5.02 -20.08
N ALA A 154 -2.46 3.76 -20.47
CA ALA A 154 -3.47 3.01 -21.21
C ALA A 154 -4.74 2.79 -20.36
N ALA A 155 -4.60 2.54 -19.06
CA ALA A 155 -5.74 2.40 -18.14
C ALA A 155 -6.50 3.72 -17.99
N PHE A 156 -5.82 4.85 -17.80
CA PHE A 156 -6.43 6.17 -17.66
C PHE A 156 -7.17 6.59 -18.92
N GLN A 157 -6.61 6.34 -20.11
CA GLN A 157 -7.31 6.59 -21.38
C GLN A 157 -8.58 5.72 -21.53
N ARG A 158 -8.52 4.45 -21.14
CA ARG A 158 -9.70 3.57 -21.12
C ARG A 158 -10.75 4.03 -20.12
N MET A 159 -10.36 4.36 -18.89
CA MET A 159 -11.26 4.89 -17.86
C MET A 159 -11.92 6.18 -18.34
N GLY A 160 -11.14 7.11 -18.90
CA GLY A 160 -11.62 8.39 -19.41
C GLY A 160 -12.69 8.28 -20.51
N SER A 161 -12.61 7.22 -21.33
CA SER A 161 -13.54 6.99 -22.45
C SER A 161 -14.70 6.05 -22.13
N SER A 162 -14.56 5.14 -21.16
CA SER A 162 -15.50 4.03 -20.97
C SER A 162 -16.06 3.86 -19.55
N ALA A 163 -15.51 4.54 -18.55
CA ALA A 163 -16.07 4.48 -17.19
C ALA A 163 -17.49 5.05 -17.17
N SER A 164 -18.36 4.49 -16.32
CA SER A 164 -19.77 4.93 -16.26
C SER A 164 -19.96 6.12 -15.33
N SER A 165 -19.18 6.19 -14.27
CA SER A 165 -19.08 7.33 -13.35
C SER A 165 -18.44 8.53 -14.04
N THR A 166 -19.16 9.66 -14.01
CA THR A 166 -18.63 10.96 -14.46
C THR A 166 -17.37 11.35 -13.71
N GLY A 167 -17.32 11.10 -12.40
CA GLY A 167 -16.16 11.38 -11.56
C GLY A 167 -14.93 10.56 -11.95
N VAL A 168 -15.10 9.27 -12.25
CA VAL A 168 -14.00 8.41 -12.73
C VAL A 168 -13.49 8.92 -14.07
N ARG A 169 -14.38 9.23 -15.03
CA ARG A 169 -13.96 9.77 -16.33
C ARG A 169 -13.20 11.09 -16.18
N GLN A 170 -13.68 12.00 -15.33
CA GLN A 170 -13.05 13.30 -15.12
C GLN A 170 -11.65 13.16 -14.51
N LEU A 171 -11.50 12.40 -13.42
CA LEU A 171 -10.19 12.20 -12.79
C LEU A 171 -9.21 11.43 -13.70
N ALA A 172 -9.70 10.47 -14.47
CA ALA A 172 -8.85 9.75 -15.43
C ALA A 172 -8.38 10.68 -16.57
N ASN A 173 -9.26 11.51 -17.13
CA ASN A 173 -8.89 12.46 -18.18
C ASN A 173 -7.97 13.59 -17.67
N SER A 174 -8.11 14.02 -16.42
CA SER A 174 -7.21 15.02 -15.82
C SER A 174 -5.85 14.43 -15.42
N GLY A 175 -5.80 13.15 -15.03
CA GLY A 175 -4.57 12.45 -14.66
C GLY A 175 -3.74 11.97 -15.84
N ALA A 176 -4.35 11.56 -16.95
CA ALA A 176 -3.63 10.98 -18.09
C ALA A 176 -2.47 11.85 -18.64
N PRO A 177 -2.60 13.19 -18.76
CA PRO A 177 -1.48 14.04 -19.18
C PRO A 177 -0.29 13.99 -18.22
N ARG A 178 -0.53 13.84 -16.91
CA ARG A 178 0.54 13.72 -15.90
C ARG A 178 1.28 12.39 -16.04
N ILE A 179 0.54 11.29 -16.14
CA ILE A 179 1.14 9.96 -16.34
C ILE A 179 1.95 9.91 -17.65
N GLN A 180 1.49 10.57 -18.71
CA GLN A 180 2.23 10.70 -19.96
C GLN A 180 3.53 11.53 -19.80
N GLU A 181 3.48 12.61 -19.01
CA GLU A 181 4.65 13.43 -18.69
C GLU A 181 5.69 12.60 -17.90
N HIS A 182 5.24 11.87 -16.88
CA HIS A 182 6.07 10.96 -16.10
C HIS A 182 6.71 9.89 -16.95
N LEU A 183 5.95 9.21 -17.82
CA LEU A 183 6.49 8.22 -18.75
C LEU A 183 7.58 8.80 -19.66
N THR A 184 7.38 10.04 -20.12
CA THR A 184 8.35 10.73 -20.99
C THR A 184 9.65 10.97 -20.23
N LEU A 185 9.56 11.52 -19.01
CA LEU A 185 10.72 11.75 -18.16
C LEU A 185 11.42 10.44 -17.78
N ALA A 186 10.64 9.40 -17.47
CA ALA A 186 11.17 8.10 -17.09
C ALA A 186 12.00 7.47 -18.21
N ARG A 187 11.51 7.55 -19.47
CA ARG A 187 12.26 7.08 -20.65
C ARG A 187 13.52 7.92 -20.92
N GLN A 188 13.45 9.24 -20.74
CA GLN A 188 14.61 10.11 -20.91
C GLN A 188 15.72 9.78 -19.89
N ILE A 189 15.36 9.65 -18.62
CA ILE A 189 16.28 9.27 -17.55
C ILE A 189 16.81 7.86 -17.79
N GLY A 190 15.92 6.90 -18.08
CA GLY A 190 16.27 5.52 -18.38
C GLY A 190 17.29 5.40 -19.50
N SER A 191 17.07 6.09 -20.62
CA SER A 191 18.02 6.13 -21.73
C SER A 191 19.38 6.70 -21.33
N ARG A 192 19.42 7.72 -20.45
CA ARG A 192 20.67 8.32 -19.98
C ARG A 192 21.46 7.39 -19.06
N ILE A 193 20.78 6.57 -18.26
CA ILE A 193 21.41 5.62 -17.32
C ILE A 193 21.59 4.20 -17.91
N GLY A 194 21.41 4.04 -19.22
CA GLY A 194 21.74 2.80 -19.95
C GLY A 194 20.60 1.77 -20.06
N ILE A 195 19.34 2.15 -19.82
CA ILE A 195 18.18 1.31 -20.16
C ILE A 195 17.88 1.46 -21.65
N SER A 196 18.08 0.39 -22.44
CA SER A 196 17.66 0.38 -23.85
C SER A 196 16.14 0.31 -23.96
N THR A 197 15.50 1.42 -24.29
CA THR A 197 14.04 1.53 -24.49
C THR A 197 13.59 1.06 -25.87
N THR A 198 14.13 -0.04 -26.39
CA THR A 198 13.63 -0.60 -27.65
C THR A 198 12.34 -1.36 -27.37
N ALA A 199 11.23 -0.84 -27.87
CA ALA A 199 9.92 -1.47 -27.78
C ALA A 199 9.98 -2.88 -28.39
N GLY A 200 9.93 -3.93 -27.55
CA GLY A 200 9.78 -5.31 -28.03
C GLY A 200 10.59 -6.42 -27.33
N SER A 201 11.32 -6.20 -26.23
CA SER A 201 12.02 -7.31 -25.56
C SER A 201 11.24 -7.84 -24.35
N THR A 202 10.40 -8.84 -24.59
CA THR A 202 9.99 -9.83 -23.59
C THR A 202 11.21 -10.67 -23.21
N GLY A 203 11.94 -10.27 -22.18
CA GLY A 203 13.09 -11.02 -21.71
C GLY A 203 13.51 -10.56 -20.32
N GLY A 204 13.21 -11.38 -19.31
CA GLY A 204 13.62 -11.14 -17.94
C GLY A 204 15.11 -10.88 -17.83
N VAL A 205 15.46 -9.82 -17.10
CA VAL A 205 16.84 -9.54 -16.73
C VAL A 205 17.27 -10.65 -15.76
N ILE A 206 18.20 -11.49 -16.21
CA ILE A 206 18.79 -12.56 -15.41
C ILE A 206 19.79 -11.92 -14.43
N PHE A 207 19.54 -12.05 -13.13
CA PHE A 207 20.45 -11.63 -12.06
C PHE A 207 21.26 -12.83 -11.51
N PRO A 208 22.58 -12.69 -11.27
CA PRO A 208 23.38 -13.69 -10.58
C PRO A 208 23.17 -13.69 -9.05
N LYS A 209 23.38 -14.86 -8.43
CA LYS A 209 23.05 -15.23 -7.04
C LYS A 209 24.03 -14.69 -5.98
N THR A 210 23.47 -14.48 -4.79
CA THR A 210 23.91 -13.88 -3.50
C THR A 210 25.25 -14.31 -2.85
N ALA A 211 25.72 -13.48 -1.89
CA ALA A 211 26.66 -13.80 -0.80
C ALA A 211 26.15 -13.28 0.58
N PRO A 212 26.54 -13.86 1.74
CA PRO A 212 25.73 -13.81 2.98
C PRO A 212 26.16 -12.80 4.07
N ALA A 213 25.22 -12.61 5.00
CA ALA A 213 25.12 -11.68 6.14
C ALA A 213 26.15 -11.83 7.28
N ASN A 214 26.24 -10.80 8.15
CA ASN A 214 26.90 -10.90 9.46
C ASN A 214 26.13 -10.19 10.60
N GLN A 215 26.20 -10.75 11.80
CA GLN A 215 25.30 -10.55 12.95
C GLN A 215 25.79 -9.57 14.05
N LYS A 216 24.81 -8.90 14.71
CA LYS A 216 24.58 -8.49 16.13
C LYS A 216 25.69 -7.84 17.01
N PRO A 217 25.34 -7.03 18.04
CA PRO A 217 25.21 -7.58 19.41
C PRO A 217 24.13 -6.95 20.35
N THR A 218 23.78 -7.69 21.41
CA THR A 218 22.82 -7.40 22.52
C THR A 218 23.51 -6.96 23.81
N SER A 219 22.79 -6.22 24.69
CA SER A 219 23.02 -6.22 26.16
C SER A 219 21.78 -5.75 26.97
N PRO A 220 21.63 -6.12 28.26
CA PRO A 220 20.34 -6.21 28.98
C PRO A 220 20.11 -5.10 30.03
N SER A 221 18.84 -4.82 30.39
CA SER A 221 18.51 -4.06 31.60
C SER A 221 17.19 -4.51 32.24
N GLN A 222 17.18 -4.51 33.58
CA GLN A 222 16.20 -5.12 34.47
C GLN A 222 14.98 -4.21 34.74
N LYS A 223 13.80 -4.83 34.90
CA LYS A 223 12.47 -4.21 35.02
C LYS A 223 12.05 -3.96 36.48
N PRO A 224 11.44 -2.81 36.83
CA PRO A 224 10.62 -2.66 38.03
C PRO A 224 9.13 -2.90 37.73
N THR A 225 8.43 -3.58 38.64
CA THR A 225 7.04 -4.05 38.48
C THR A 225 5.98 -2.97 38.67
N SER A 226 5.02 -2.90 37.73
CA SER A 226 3.80 -2.07 37.76
C SER A 226 2.61 -2.86 38.35
N PRO A 227 1.66 -2.20 39.08
CA PRO A 227 0.55 -2.87 39.75
C PRO A 227 -0.64 -3.03 38.79
N TYR A 228 -0.58 -4.05 37.94
CA TYR A 228 -1.76 -4.61 37.30
C TYR A 228 -1.87 -6.06 37.77
N GLU A 229 -2.95 -6.42 38.44
CA GLU A 229 -3.16 -7.81 38.88
C GLU A 229 -3.30 -8.70 37.66
N LYS A 230 -2.27 -9.53 37.48
CA LYS A 230 -2.17 -10.63 36.52
C LYS A 230 -3.42 -11.52 36.64
N PRO A 231 -4.17 -11.77 35.56
CA PRO A 231 -5.12 -12.88 35.57
C PRO A 231 -4.32 -14.17 35.73
N THR A 232 -4.47 -14.83 36.87
CA THR A 232 -3.81 -16.09 37.17
C THR A 232 -4.19 -17.14 36.13
N SER A 233 -3.18 -17.85 35.64
CA SER A 233 -3.35 -19.08 34.87
C SER A 233 -4.23 -20.07 35.64
N SER A 234 -5.46 -20.31 35.16
CA SER A 234 -6.13 -21.57 35.42
C SER A 234 -5.83 -22.52 34.26
N SER A 235 -4.84 -23.38 34.48
CA SER A 235 -4.84 -24.71 33.88
C SER A 235 -6.12 -25.40 34.34
N ASP A 236 -7.09 -25.52 33.44
CA ASP A 236 -7.71 -26.80 33.07
C ASP A 236 -9.01 -26.59 32.28
N ASP A 237 -9.15 -27.43 31.26
CA ASP A 237 -10.42 -27.88 30.68
C ASP A 237 -11.25 -26.89 29.86
N ARG A 238 -10.80 -26.69 28.62
CA ARG A 238 -11.45 -27.33 27.46
C ARG A 238 -10.58 -27.21 26.21
N ALA A 239 -9.73 -28.21 26.05
CA ALA A 239 -9.34 -28.71 24.76
C ALA A 239 -10.59 -29.26 24.05
N GLU A 240 -11.45 -28.38 23.52
CA GLU A 240 -12.59 -28.79 22.71
C GLU A 240 -12.55 -28.05 21.36
N ASN A 241 -12.00 -28.81 20.40
CA ASN A 241 -12.32 -28.76 18.96
C ASN A 241 -11.43 -28.00 17.97
N ASP A 242 -10.16 -27.70 18.29
CA ASP A 242 -9.25 -27.09 17.29
C ASP A 242 -7.97 -27.90 16.97
N ARG A 243 -7.80 -29.09 17.56
CA ARG A 243 -6.69 -30.00 17.19
C ARG A 243 -6.83 -30.61 15.79
N ASN A 244 -8.02 -30.59 15.21
CA ASN A 244 -8.29 -31.13 13.87
C ASN A 244 -8.26 -30.10 12.75
N ASN A 245 -7.99 -28.83 13.06
CA ASN A 245 -7.87 -27.77 12.05
C ASN A 245 -6.48 -27.14 12.11
N ARG A 246 -5.44 -27.94 11.78
CA ARG A 246 -4.14 -27.41 11.30
C ARG A 246 -4.31 -26.75 9.93
N GLY A 247 -5.28 -25.84 9.83
CA GLY A 247 -5.56 -25.06 8.65
C GLY A 247 -4.77 -23.77 8.68
N THR A 248 -4.25 -23.36 7.53
CA THR A 248 -3.78 -21.99 7.32
C THR A 248 -4.95 -21.04 7.54
N LEU A 249 -4.72 -19.92 8.25
CA LEU A 249 -5.68 -18.82 8.29
C LEU A 249 -6.05 -18.40 6.87
N ARG A 250 -7.26 -17.85 6.69
CA ARG A 250 -7.66 -17.27 5.41
C ARG A 250 -6.76 -16.10 5.04
N ALA A 251 -6.64 -15.80 3.75
CA ALA A 251 -5.77 -14.73 3.28
C ALA A 251 -6.09 -13.38 3.95
N GLU A 252 -7.38 -13.09 4.17
CA GLU A 252 -7.85 -11.88 4.82
C GLU A 252 -7.46 -11.84 6.30
N ASP A 253 -7.65 -12.96 7.02
CA ASP A 253 -7.27 -13.09 8.43
C ASP A 253 -5.74 -13.02 8.62
N ARG A 254 -4.95 -13.55 7.66
CA ARG A 254 -3.48 -13.44 7.65
C ARG A 254 -3.03 -11.99 7.46
N ALA A 255 -3.61 -11.29 6.49
CA ALA A 255 -3.30 -9.88 6.25
C ALA A 255 -3.64 -9.02 7.47
N PHE A 256 -4.75 -9.33 8.15
CA PHE A 256 -5.09 -8.67 9.41
C PHE A 256 -4.00 -8.87 10.48
N VAL A 257 -3.57 -10.12 10.72
CA VAL A 257 -2.48 -10.45 11.66
C VAL A 257 -1.19 -9.70 11.31
N GLN A 258 -0.80 -9.68 10.04
CA GLN A 258 0.41 -8.99 9.58
C GLN A 258 0.35 -7.48 9.83
N ASN A 259 -0.81 -6.86 9.56
CA ASN A 259 -1.02 -5.43 9.78
C ASN A 259 -0.94 -5.06 11.27
N VAL A 260 -1.52 -5.89 12.15
CA VAL A 260 -1.42 -5.69 13.59
C VAL A 260 0.03 -5.75 14.06
N LEU A 261 0.78 -6.78 13.65
CA LEU A 261 2.21 -6.91 13.99
C LEU A 261 3.05 -5.72 13.52
N GLN A 262 2.81 -5.19 12.31
CA GLN A 262 3.52 -3.99 11.85
C GLN A 262 3.15 -2.74 12.66
N ASN A 263 1.88 -2.60 13.03
CA ASN A 263 1.41 -1.49 13.85
C ASN A 263 2.04 -1.53 15.25
N HIS A 264 2.16 -2.72 15.83
CA HIS A 264 2.77 -2.94 17.12
C HIS A 264 4.26 -2.56 17.11
N LEU A 265 5.02 -3.08 16.14
CA LEU A 265 6.43 -2.72 15.95
C LEU A 265 6.64 -1.20 15.84
N MET A 266 5.71 -0.49 15.20
CA MET A 266 5.81 0.96 15.04
C MET A 266 5.68 1.67 16.39
N HIS A 267 4.67 1.30 17.18
CA HIS A 267 4.44 1.93 18.48
C HIS A 267 5.58 1.65 19.44
N ILE A 268 6.15 0.45 19.43
CA ILE A 268 7.35 0.09 20.19
C ILE A 268 8.50 1.06 19.83
N ARG A 269 8.84 1.19 18.54
CA ARG A 269 9.93 2.10 18.11
C ARG A 269 9.67 3.57 18.45
N LEU A 270 8.43 4.04 18.29
CA LEU A 270 8.04 5.41 18.67
C LEU A 270 8.21 5.61 20.17
N ALA A 271 7.75 4.64 20.97
CA ALA A 271 7.79 4.69 22.43
C ALA A 271 9.23 4.67 22.97
N GLU A 272 10.06 3.73 22.51
CA GLU A 272 11.49 3.66 22.83
C GLU A 272 12.18 5.03 22.64
N ARG A 273 11.90 5.69 21.51
CA ARG A 273 12.48 7.00 21.20
C ARG A 273 11.94 8.09 22.11
N ALA A 274 10.63 8.10 22.33
CA ALA A 274 10.01 9.08 23.22
C ALA A 274 10.50 8.96 24.66
N GLN A 275 10.80 7.75 25.14
CA GLN A 275 11.40 7.58 26.46
C GLN A 275 12.74 8.30 26.61
N ARG A 276 13.55 8.30 25.56
CA ARG A 276 14.87 8.95 25.55
C ARG A 276 14.82 10.45 25.29
N GLU A 277 13.91 10.90 24.45
CA GLU A 277 13.93 12.27 23.89
C GLU A 277 12.81 13.19 24.40
N ALA A 278 11.74 12.64 24.98
CA ALA A 278 10.62 13.45 25.46
C ALA A 278 11.01 14.29 26.68
N LYS A 279 10.58 15.55 26.66
CA LYS A 279 10.77 16.48 27.78
C LYS A 279 9.64 16.38 28.79
N SER A 280 8.43 16.12 28.32
CA SER A 280 7.26 15.93 29.17
C SER A 280 7.28 14.57 29.88
N ASP A 281 7.21 14.59 31.21
CA ASP A 281 7.07 13.37 32.02
C ASP A 281 5.80 12.59 31.68
N GLU A 282 4.72 13.27 31.30
CA GLU A 282 3.47 12.61 30.91
C GLU A 282 3.59 11.88 29.57
N ILE A 283 4.35 12.43 28.62
CA ILE A 283 4.68 11.78 27.35
C ILE A 283 5.59 10.57 27.61
N ARG A 284 6.62 10.71 28.46
CA ARG A 284 7.52 9.61 28.82
C ARG A 284 6.75 8.44 29.45
N ARG A 285 5.88 8.73 30.43
CA ARG A 285 5.01 7.74 31.05
C ARG A 285 3.99 7.14 30.09
N LEU A 286 3.54 7.87 29.08
CA LEU A 286 2.68 7.30 28.03
C LEU A 286 3.50 6.33 27.16
N ALA A 287 4.71 6.72 26.77
CA ALA A 287 5.61 5.89 25.97
C ALA A 287 6.00 4.60 26.69
N GLU A 288 6.41 4.66 27.96
CA GLU A 288 6.74 3.47 28.78
C GLU A 288 5.59 2.45 28.80
N ARG A 289 4.36 2.91 29.06
CA ARG A 289 3.18 2.03 29.07
C ARG A 289 2.84 1.46 27.69
N LEU A 290 2.94 2.29 26.65
CA LEU A 290 2.72 1.83 25.28
C LEU A 290 3.72 0.76 24.90
N GLU A 291 5.01 0.95 25.17
CA GLU A 291 6.03 -0.07 24.91
C GLU A 291 5.70 -1.37 25.63
N ASP A 292 5.48 -1.33 26.94
CA ASP A 292 5.16 -2.51 27.77
C ASP A 292 3.97 -3.30 27.20
N ASP A 293 2.84 -2.64 26.93
CA ASP A 293 1.64 -3.31 26.44
C ASP A 293 1.81 -3.83 25.01
N TYR A 294 2.43 -3.05 24.13
CA TYR A 294 2.62 -3.45 22.73
C TYR A 294 3.66 -4.55 22.58
N GLU A 295 4.68 -4.65 23.44
CA GLU A 295 5.60 -5.79 23.48
C GLU A 295 4.88 -7.09 23.91
N GLU A 296 4.05 -7.02 24.95
CA GLU A 296 3.25 -8.18 25.39
C GLU A 296 2.29 -8.62 24.29
N TRP A 297 1.60 -7.68 23.66
CA TRP A 297 0.69 -7.97 22.56
C TRP A 297 1.44 -8.54 21.36
N GLN A 298 2.57 -7.95 20.97
CA GLN A 298 3.41 -8.44 19.88
C GLN A 298 3.75 -9.93 20.09
N GLU A 299 4.21 -10.33 21.28
CA GLU A 299 4.53 -11.73 21.59
C GLU A 299 3.31 -12.65 21.38
N ARG A 300 2.13 -12.23 21.86
CA ARG A 300 0.88 -13.01 21.73
C ARG A 300 0.43 -13.15 20.28
N TRP A 301 0.60 -12.11 19.46
CA TRP A 301 0.29 -12.18 18.03
C TRP A 301 1.33 -12.97 17.24
N GLU A 302 2.61 -12.91 17.61
CA GLU A 302 3.65 -13.72 16.98
C GLU A 302 3.46 -15.22 17.26
N ASP A 303 3.09 -15.60 18.48
CA ASP A 303 2.72 -16.98 18.82
C ASP A 303 1.50 -17.46 18.01
N LEU A 304 0.49 -16.58 17.83
CA LEU A 304 -0.61 -16.86 16.92
C LEU A 304 -0.15 -17.00 15.46
N ALA A 305 0.72 -16.11 14.99
CA ALA A 305 1.26 -16.17 13.63
C ALA A 305 2.02 -17.48 13.39
N ASP A 306 2.88 -17.89 14.32
CA ASP A 306 3.64 -19.14 14.24
C ASP A 306 2.72 -20.37 14.24
N ARG A 307 1.70 -20.39 15.11
CA ARG A 307 0.69 -21.47 15.14
C ARG A 307 -0.03 -21.64 13.80
N TYR A 308 -0.35 -20.54 13.13
CA TYR A 308 -1.10 -20.55 11.87
C TYR A 308 -0.22 -20.37 10.63
N ARG A 309 1.11 -20.38 10.79
CA ARG A 309 2.10 -20.18 9.71
C ARG A 309 1.88 -18.89 8.92
N VAL A 310 1.53 -17.82 9.62
CA VAL A 310 1.51 -16.46 9.05
C VAL A 310 2.92 -15.92 9.07
N GLU A 311 3.35 -15.38 7.93
CA GLU A 311 4.65 -14.72 7.84
C GLU A 311 4.67 -13.46 8.70
N LYS A 312 5.66 -13.39 9.60
CA LYS A 312 5.85 -12.25 10.51
C LYS A 312 6.62 -11.14 9.79
N PRO A 313 6.21 -9.87 9.93
CA PRO A 313 6.92 -8.76 9.32
C PRO A 313 8.31 -8.60 9.95
N ALA A 314 9.37 -8.64 9.14
CA ALA A 314 10.73 -8.43 9.61
C ALA A 314 11.07 -6.93 9.84
N HIS A 315 10.29 -6.04 9.23
CA HIS A 315 10.47 -4.60 9.28
C HIS A 315 9.12 -3.87 9.27
N LEU A 316 9.16 -2.57 9.57
CA LEU A 316 7.97 -1.72 9.49
C LEU A 316 7.57 -1.53 8.04
N GLY A 317 6.29 -1.74 7.74
CA GLY A 317 5.72 -1.26 6.49
C GLY A 317 5.86 0.25 6.37
N ARG A 318 5.89 0.74 5.14
CA ARG A 318 6.28 2.12 4.82
C ARG A 318 5.50 3.22 5.55
N LEU A 319 4.18 3.09 5.69
CA LEU A 319 3.35 4.07 6.42
C LEU A 319 3.71 4.13 7.92
N HIS A 320 4.05 2.98 8.50
CA HIS A 320 4.55 2.89 9.86
C HIS A 320 5.97 3.47 9.97
N GLY A 321 6.84 3.20 8.99
CA GLY A 321 8.18 3.78 8.89
C GLY A 321 8.17 5.31 8.82
N GLU A 322 7.31 5.91 7.99
CA GLU A 322 7.18 7.37 7.89
C GLU A 322 6.77 8.04 9.20
N LYS A 323 5.90 7.38 9.97
CA LYS A 323 5.49 7.87 11.28
C LYS A 323 6.69 7.89 12.23
N VAL A 324 7.53 6.85 12.20
CA VAL A 324 8.80 6.83 12.94
C VAL A 324 9.68 7.98 12.47
N GLU A 325 10.01 8.07 11.18
CA GLU A 325 10.87 9.12 10.62
C GLU A 325 10.38 10.55 10.91
N ARG A 326 9.06 10.77 10.90
CA ARG A 326 8.45 12.07 11.24
C ARG A 326 8.79 12.46 12.68
N LEU A 327 8.80 11.50 13.60
CA LEU A 327 9.27 11.74 14.96
C LEU A 327 10.79 11.97 15.00
N GLU A 328 11.56 11.21 14.20
CA GLU A 328 13.02 11.37 14.16
C GLU A 328 13.48 12.74 13.66
N ARG A 329 12.73 13.30 12.71
CA ARG A 329 12.95 14.64 12.16
C ARG A 329 12.38 15.74 13.07
N ALA A 330 11.64 15.40 14.11
CA ALA A 330 11.06 16.40 15.00
C ALA A 330 12.16 17.14 15.77
N SER A 331 12.08 18.46 15.76
CA SER A 331 12.98 19.27 16.59
C SER A 331 12.73 19.00 18.08
N LYS A 332 13.75 19.16 18.92
CA LYS A 332 13.61 19.05 20.39
C LYS A 332 12.52 19.95 20.99
N ARG A 333 12.11 21.01 20.28
CA ARG A 333 11.01 21.91 20.69
C ARG A 333 9.65 21.28 20.42
N ASN A 334 9.50 20.59 19.30
CA ASN A 334 8.23 20.05 18.83
C ASN A 334 8.07 18.55 19.11
N PHE A 335 9.12 17.88 19.60
CA PHE A 335 9.16 16.42 19.79
C PHE A 335 7.92 15.88 20.54
N ASP A 336 7.64 16.39 21.74
CA ASP A 336 6.50 15.94 22.56
C ASP A 336 5.15 16.06 21.82
N ARG A 337 4.96 17.18 21.11
CA ARG A 337 3.75 17.44 20.31
C ARG A 337 3.67 16.47 19.13
N THR A 338 4.77 16.30 18.40
CA THR A 338 4.83 15.42 17.24
C THR A 338 4.59 13.96 17.63
N TYR A 339 5.17 13.50 18.74
CA TYR A 339 4.93 12.16 19.28
C TYR A 339 3.44 11.93 19.59
N ALA A 340 2.84 12.81 20.40
CA ALA A 340 1.44 12.68 20.79
C ALA A 340 0.50 12.70 19.57
N ALA A 341 0.78 13.56 18.58
CA ALA A 341 0.02 13.62 17.34
C ALA A 341 0.14 12.33 16.52
N ILE A 342 1.35 11.78 16.35
CA ILE A 342 1.55 10.52 15.61
C ILE A 342 0.77 9.38 16.25
N VAL A 343 0.88 9.24 17.58
CA VAL A 343 0.15 8.19 18.32
C VAL A 343 -1.35 8.39 18.19
N ALA A 344 -1.87 9.61 18.41
CA ALA A 344 -3.28 9.91 18.27
C ALA A 344 -3.80 9.60 16.85
N GLU A 345 -3.20 10.17 15.82
CA GLU A 345 -3.57 9.96 14.41
C GLU A 345 -3.56 8.47 14.01
N ASN A 346 -2.57 7.71 14.49
CA ASN A 346 -2.51 6.28 14.22
C ASN A 346 -3.66 5.54 14.92
N LEU A 347 -3.87 5.79 16.21
CA LEU A 347 -4.91 5.11 16.98
C LEU A 347 -6.34 5.49 16.54
N GLU A 348 -6.54 6.69 16.01
CA GLU A 348 -7.79 7.09 15.35
C GLU A 348 -8.14 6.21 14.15
N SER A 349 -7.13 5.67 13.47
CA SER A 349 -7.30 4.75 12.35
C SER A 349 -7.43 3.30 12.83
N VAL A 350 -6.68 2.91 13.87
CA VAL A 350 -6.64 1.54 14.39
C VAL A 350 -7.92 1.14 15.12
N VAL A 351 -8.50 2.03 15.94
CA VAL A 351 -9.75 1.73 16.68
C VAL A 351 -10.89 1.29 15.74
N PRO A 352 -11.26 2.06 14.69
CA PRO A 352 -12.31 1.63 13.77
C PRO A 352 -11.91 0.41 12.92
N TYR A 353 -10.61 0.23 12.65
CA TYR A 353 -10.12 -0.98 11.99
C TYR A 353 -10.33 -2.24 12.84
N PHE A 354 -10.04 -2.18 14.15
CA PHE A 354 -10.29 -3.28 15.09
C PHE A 354 -11.79 -3.53 15.29
N GLU A 355 -12.59 -2.47 15.43
CA GLU A 355 -14.05 -2.57 15.60
C GLU A 355 -14.75 -3.20 14.40
N LYS A 356 -14.26 -2.93 13.19
CA LYS A 356 -14.89 -3.42 11.96
C LYS A 356 -14.25 -4.71 11.44
N GLU A 357 -12.97 -4.63 11.10
CA GLU A 357 -12.26 -5.74 10.46
C GLU A 357 -11.87 -6.79 11.50
N GLY A 358 -11.38 -6.36 12.66
CA GLY A 358 -11.00 -7.27 13.75
C GLY A 358 -12.18 -8.10 14.27
N GLN A 359 -13.37 -7.51 14.38
CA GLN A 359 -14.59 -8.23 14.75
C GLN A 359 -15.13 -9.13 13.63
N ALA A 360 -14.86 -8.79 12.37
CA ALA A 360 -15.27 -9.59 11.21
C ALA A 360 -14.37 -10.80 10.93
N VAL A 361 -13.20 -10.87 11.58
CA VAL A 361 -12.28 -12.01 11.46
C VAL A 361 -13.00 -13.31 11.82
N ARG A 362 -12.79 -14.35 11.02
CA ARG A 362 -13.46 -15.65 11.23
C ARG A 362 -12.81 -16.46 12.35
N SER A 363 -11.49 -16.37 12.48
CA SER A 363 -10.73 -17.06 13.51
C SER A 363 -11.12 -16.60 14.92
N PRO A 364 -11.64 -17.49 15.78
CA PRO A 364 -11.93 -17.18 17.18
C PRO A 364 -10.68 -16.73 17.96
N ALA A 365 -9.52 -17.32 17.66
CA ALA A 365 -8.25 -16.97 18.30
C ALA A 365 -7.85 -15.52 18.00
N VAL A 366 -8.00 -15.09 16.75
CA VAL A 366 -7.72 -13.70 16.34
C VAL A 366 -8.71 -12.72 16.99
N ARG A 367 -10.01 -13.03 16.97
CA ARG A 367 -11.03 -12.18 17.63
C ARG A 367 -10.78 -11.99 19.11
N ARG A 368 -10.30 -13.03 19.81
CA ARG A 368 -9.96 -12.92 21.23
C ARG A 368 -8.86 -11.89 21.47
N LEU A 369 -7.77 -11.93 20.70
CA LEU A 369 -6.69 -10.94 20.83
C LEU A 369 -7.18 -9.51 20.53
N VAL A 370 -8.00 -9.34 19.48
CA VAL A 370 -8.63 -8.04 19.17
C VAL A 370 -9.46 -7.52 20.36
N ASN A 371 -10.25 -8.38 20.99
CA ASN A 371 -11.10 -8.01 22.12
C ASN A 371 -10.31 -7.62 23.37
N ASP A 372 -9.15 -8.23 23.57
CA ASP A 372 -8.28 -7.95 24.72
C ASP A 372 -7.59 -6.57 24.56
N GLU A 373 -7.17 -6.20 23.35
CA GLU A 373 -6.44 -4.94 23.10
C GLU A 373 -7.34 -3.71 22.95
N LEU A 374 -8.50 -3.88 22.28
CA LEU A 374 -9.33 -2.76 21.84
C LEU A 374 -9.71 -1.78 22.97
N PRO A 375 -10.09 -2.21 24.19
CA PRO A 375 -10.36 -1.29 25.29
C PRO A 375 -9.15 -0.43 25.66
N VAL A 376 -7.95 -1.02 25.69
CA VAL A 376 -6.71 -0.35 26.07
C VAL A 376 -6.27 0.61 24.96
N ILE A 377 -6.39 0.21 23.70
CA ILE A 377 -6.12 1.09 22.54
C ILE A 377 -7.01 2.34 22.56
N ARG A 378 -8.29 2.21 22.94
CA ARG A 378 -9.20 3.37 23.09
C ARG A 378 -8.75 4.31 24.21
N GLU A 379 -8.26 3.77 25.33
CA GLU A 379 -7.70 4.57 26.41
C GLU A 379 -6.46 5.35 25.93
N TYR A 380 -5.54 4.67 25.22
CA TYR A 380 -4.36 5.29 24.66
C TYR A 380 -4.69 6.41 23.68
N LEU A 381 -5.69 6.21 22.81
CA LEU A 381 -6.16 7.26 21.92
C LEU A 381 -6.65 8.50 22.69
N ALA A 382 -7.52 8.29 23.69
CA ALA A 382 -8.06 9.38 24.49
C ALA A 382 -6.95 10.15 25.21
N ARG A 383 -5.93 9.45 25.69
CA ARG A 383 -4.78 10.04 26.37
C ARG A 383 -3.85 10.79 25.41
N ALA A 384 -3.52 10.20 24.27
CA ALA A 384 -2.68 10.81 23.25
C ALA A 384 -3.28 12.13 22.74
N ARG A 385 -4.59 12.17 22.46
CA ARG A 385 -5.30 13.41 22.08
C ARG A 385 -5.21 14.51 23.14
N ARG A 386 -5.36 14.17 24.42
CA ARG A 386 -5.22 15.15 25.51
C ARG A 386 -3.81 15.74 25.55
N LEU A 387 -2.80 14.87 25.47
CA LEU A 387 -1.40 15.28 25.52
C LEU A 387 -1.00 16.09 24.28
N GLU A 388 -1.51 15.75 23.11
CA GLU A 388 -1.32 16.52 21.88
C GLU A 388 -1.85 17.95 22.01
N LYS A 389 -3.08 18.10 22.53
CA LYS A 389 -3.69 19.41 22.76
C LYS A 389 -2.87 20.25 23.75
N GLN A 390 -2.41 19.64 24.85
CA GLN A 390 -1.58 20.31 25.85
C GLN A 390 -0.21 20.70 25.29
N ALA A 391 0.43 19.82 24.52
CA ALA A 391 1.71 20.11 23.88
C ALA A 391 1.60 21.21 22.81
N SER A 392 0.50 21.25 22.07
CA SER A 392 0.21 22.32 21.10
C SER A 392 0.05 23.68 21.78
N GLY A 393 -0.73 23.75 22.86
CA GLY A 393 -0.89 24.99 23.64
C GLY A 393 0.42 25.52 24.21
N ARG A 394 1.28 24.64 24.74
CA ARG A 394 2.61 25.03 25.27
C ARG A 394 3.53 25.63 24.18
N VAL A 395 3.48 25.09 22.96
CA VAL A 395 4.26 25.63 21.84
C VAL A 395 3.76 27.03 21.45
N GLU A 396 2.43 27.20 21.35
CA GLU A 396 1.83 28.48 21.00
C GLU A 396 2.08 29.58 22.04
N GLU A 397 1.99 29.25 23.33
CA GLU A 397 2.29 30.17 24.43
C GLU A 397 3.75 30.62 24.39
N SER A 398 4.69 29.70 24.21
CA SER A 398 6.11 30.02 24.08
C SER A 398 6.41 30.91 22.87
N ASP A 399 5.74 30.70 21.75
CA ASP A 399 5.91 31.52 20.55
C ASP A 399 5.31 32.93 20.74
N ARG A 400 4.20 33.07 21.47
CA ARG A 400 3.62 34.38 21.83
C ARG A 400 4.53 35.18 22.78
N GLU A 401 5.09 34.54 23.80
CA GLU A 401 6.01 35.21 24.73
C GLU A 401 7.26 35.72 24.00
N LYS A 402 7.80 34.95 23.05
CA LYS A 402 8.94 35.39 22.23
C LYS A 402 8.61 36.56 21.31
N ALA A 403 7.39 36.63 20.78
CA ALA A 403 6.96 37.73 19.93
C ALA A 403 6.69 39.03 20.71
N SER A 404 6.51 38.93 22.04
CA SER A 404 6.28 40.08 22.93
C SER A 404 7.56 40.72 23.51
N ARG A 405 8.73 40.11 23.25
CA ARG A 405 10.05 40.60 23.63
C ARG A 405 10.78 41.11 22.40
#